data_AF-A0AA51DF54-F1
#
_entry.id   AF-A0AA51DF54-F1
#
_cell.length_a   1.000
_cell.length_b   1.000
_cell.length_c   1.000
_cell.angle_alpha   90.00
_cell.angle_beta   90.00
_cell.angle_gamma   90.00
#
_symmetry.space_group_name_H-M   'P 1'
#
loop_
_entity.id
_entity.type
_entity.pdbx_description
1 polymer ?
#
loop_
_entity_poly.entity_id
_entity_poly.type
_entity_poly.pdbx_seq_one_letter_code
_entity_poly.pdbx_strand_id
1 'polypeptide(L)'
;MRKLKNTMLLLFTLSICILFTNVEAFAKVSSTQVQSFNITPVSKTSDYVVGKQYKVTAKATSINNPEYRFWVGNLKTGKWKILKDYSTTNTITWTPTQAGRFEVSVHVRDKKSKAAYEAVKYEDLDVKSSTSKPGTSIKTTIKNLSIEDLSGNSKYIVGNKCKITANAISTNGPEYKFWVSDLKKGDRKLLRDYSESSSVTWTPTSKGKFEIIVYARDKKSKVDYECINYKGIEVVSSGDGVTKPTVKTVVKNFSVEALNGKAKYTVGNKHKVTANGVSANSPQYRFWLGDLKTGKWKILKDYSSTNTITWTPTQKGRFEVSVHVRDSKSKADYEVVKFEDIDIISTSQGNTDDNTKPGKDTDIKPSIKTTVKNFSIDNLDGDSKYIVANRYKVTADALSNNNPQYRFWVGNLDTGKWQILKDYSSTNTITWVPTSKGRFEVSVHVRDSKSKVDYEAVKFEDVFVDSGAHIQSRKQSQLQTNLVNYLLASKSNRDSVMKRAIELHDGDESNTCVYFTSEALRRAGLKNLPTYVCNTRQLSTKLTSYGWGKCADYTKLLPGDLCFSINGGSGYPTHVYTFVSWVKEGDYVWANIVDNQRSRFNGEPLHKRTIIRSTELFDKFQYFMYKPR
;
A
#
# COMPACT_ATOMS: atom_id res chain seq x y z
N MET A 1 48.65 -35.17 40.51
CA MET A 1 47.84 -33.99 40.94
C MET A 1 47.51 -32.98 39.83
N ARG A 2 48.33 -32.78 38.79
CA ARG A 2 48.00 -31.86 37.67
C ARG A 2 46.92 -32.40 36.69
N LYS A 3 46.85 -33.72 36.48
CA LYS A 3 45.82 -34.35 35.61
C LYS A 3 44.42 -34.39 36.23
N LEU A 4 44.26 -34.33 37.56
CA LEU A 4 42.94 -34.31 38.21
C LEU A 4 42.29 -32.92 38.22
N LYS A 5 43.09 -31.84 38.21
CA LYS A 5 42.58 -30.45 38.20
C LYS A 5 41.95 -30.06 36.85
N ASN A 6 42.44 -30.62 35.74
CA ASN A 6 41.92 -30.29 34.41
C ASN A 6 40.61 -31.01 34.08
N THR A 7 40.38 -32.22 34.62
CA THR A 7 39.12 -32.96 34.42
C THR A 7 37.98 -32.37 35.25
N MET A 8 38.27 -31.81 36.43
CA MET A 8 37.26 -31.21 37.31
C MET A 8 36.84 -29.81 36.83
N LEU A 9 37.72 -29.05 36.16
CA LEU A 9 37.39 -27.77 35.54
C LEU A 9 36.50 -27.94 34.29
N LEU A 10 36.69 -29.04 33.53
CA LEU A 10 35.88 -29.35 32.35
C LEU A 10 34.44 -29.75 32.70
N LEU A 11 34.24 -30.44 33.83
CA LEU A 11 32.91 -30.83 34.34
C LEU A 11 32.13 -29.65 34.92
N PHE A 12 32.81 -28.65 35.51
CA PHE A 12 32.15 -27.45 36.03
C PHE A 12 31.72 -26.47 34.92
N THR A 13 32.47 -26.40 33.81
CA THR A 13 32.08 -25.59 32.64
C THR A 13 30.97 -26.23 31.81
N LEU A 14 30.86 -27.57 31.80
CA LEU A 14 29.79 -28.25 31.06
C LEU A 14 28.42 -28.14 31.75
N SER A 15 28.37 -28.13 33.09
CA SER A 15 27.13 -27.90 33.84
C SER A 15 26.63 -26.45 33.79
N ILE A 16 27.53 -25.46 33.66
CA ILE A 16 27.15 -24.05 33.51
C ILE A 16 26.65 -23.75 32.08
N CYS A 17 27.21 -24.39 31.05
CA CYS A 17 26.69 -24.25 29.68
C CYS A 17 25.31 -24.88 29.48
N ILE A 18 24.93 -25.93 30.22
CA ILE A 18 23.59 -26.54 30.15
C ILE A 18 22.53 -25.71 30.90
N LEU A 19 22.96 -24.84 31.83
CA LEU A 19 22.09 -23.87 32.50
C LEU A 19 21.85 -22.58 31.68
N PHE A 20 22.70 -22.25 30.69
CA PHE A 20 22.52 -21.06 29.83
C PHE A 20 21.88 -21.34 28.47
N THR A 21 21.84 -22.59 27.97
CA THR A 21 21.14 -22.90 26.71
C THR A 21 19.62 -23.06 26.85
N ASN A 22 19.08 -22.97 28.08
CA ASN A 22 17.64 -23.06 28.34
C ASN A 22 17.00 -21.75 28.84
N VAL A 23 17.74 -20.64 28.89
CA VAL A 23 17.17 -19.33 29.29
C VAL A 23 16.60 -18.54 28.10
N GLU A 24 17.06 -18.79 26.86
CA GLU A 24 16.51 -18.13 25.67
C GLU A 24 15.22 -18.77 25.12
N ALA A 25 14.72 -19.84 25.76
CA ALA A 25 13.44 -20.46 25.40
C ALA A 25 12.26 -20.00 26.29
N PHE A 26 12.46 -19.08 27.23
CA PHE A 26 11.36 -18.48 28.00
C PHE A 26 11.06 -17.04 27.57
N ALA A 27 9.84 -16.88 27.06
CA ALA A 27 9.10 -15.65 26.78
C ALA A 27 9.41 -14.90 25.47
N LYS A 28 9.24 -15.56 24.32
CA LYS A 28 8.41 -14.89 23.29
C LYS A 28 7.00 -14.84 23.88
N VAL A 29 6.65 -13.73 24.54
CA VAL A 29 5.29 -13.46 24.99
C VAL A 29 4.40 -13.52 23.76
N SER A 30 3.76 -14.67 23.50
CA SER A 30 2.63 -14.69 22.58
C SER A 30 1.53 -13.95 23.31
N SER A 31 1.41 -12.65 23.06
CA SER A 31 0.29 -11.86 23.54
C SER A 31 -1.00 -12.59 23.16
N THR A 32 -1.97 -12.68 24.07
CA THR A 32 -3.29 -13.22 23.76
C THR A 32 -3.89 -12.52 22.56
N GLN A 33 -4.34 -13.27 21.55
CA GLN A 33 -4.85 -12.72 20.29
C GLN A 33 -6.05 -13.50 19.78
N VAL A 34 -7.08 -12.79 19.30
CA VAL A 34 -8.23 -13.39 18.59
C VAL A 34 -7.87 -13.56 17.12
N GLN A 35 -7.87 -14.79 16.63
CA GLN A 35 -7.60 -15.16 15.24
C GLN A 35 -8.83 -15.04 14.34
N SER A 36 -10.02 -15.36 14.86
CA SER A 36 -11.28 -15.27 14.12
C SER A 36 -12.45 -15.10 15.06
N PHE A 37 -13.50 -14.43 14.59
CA PHE A 37 -14.78 -14.29 15.27
C PHE A 37 -15.89 -14.32 14.23
N ASN A 38 -16.85 -15.24 14.37
CA ASN A 38 -17.90 -15.48 13.40
C ASN A 38 -19.24 -15.63 14.10
N ILE A 39 -20.29 -15.10 13.47
CA ILE A 39 -21.67 -15.27 13.90
C ILE A 39 -22.42 -15.87 12.72
N THR A 40 -22.81 -17.13 12.86
CA THR A 40 -23.44 -17.88 11.78
C THR A 40 -24.85 -18.28 12.19
N PRO A 41 -25.85 -18.12 11.33
CA PRO A 41 -27.19 -18.61 11.60
C PRO A 41 -27.14 -20.14 11.77
N VAL A 42 -27.88 -20.67 12.75
CA VAL A 42 -27.94 -22.13 13.00
C VAL A 42 -28.77 -22.83 11.90
N SER A 43 -29.52 -22.06 11.09
CA SER A 43 -30.27 -22.50 9.90
C SER A 43 -29.95 -21.63 8.66
N LYS A 44 -30.35 -22.06 7.45
CA LYS A 44 -30.05 -21.36 6.18
C LYS A 44 -30.87 -20.07 6.00
N THR A 45 -30.55 -19.00 6.74
CA THR A 45 -31.13 -17.66 6.53
C THR A 45 -30.03 -16.62 6.36
N SER A 46 -30.13 -15.72 5.38
CA SER A 46 -29.15 -14.65 5.15
C SER A 46 -29.26 -13.47 6.13
N ASP A 47 -30.39 -13.32 6.80
CA ASP A 47 -30.71 -12.17 7.66
C ASP A 47 -30.73 -12.55 9.15
N TYR A 48 -30.39 -11.58 10.01
CA TYR A 48 -30.57 -11.69 11.46
C TYR A 48 -32.02 -11.30 11.83
N VAL A 49 -32.75 -12.19 12.50
CA VAL A 49 -34.20 -12.06 12.78
C VAL A 49 -34.48 -12.46 14.23
N VAL A 50 -35.41 -11.76 14.87
CA VAL A 50 -35.89 -12.08 16.23
C VAL A 50 -36.33 -13.54 16.33
N GLY A 51 -35.91 -14.20 17.41
CA GLY A 51 -36.29 -15.58 17.73
C GLY A 51 -35.51 -16.66 16.97
N LYS A 52 -34.63 -16.31 16.02
CA LYS A 52 -33.73 -17.28 15.37
C LYS A 52 -32.44 -17.45 16.17
N GLN A 53 -31.85 -18.64 16.10
CA GLN A 53 -30.62 -18.97 16.81
C GLN A 53 -29.39 -18.70 15.94
N TYR A 54 -28.37 -18.08 16.54
CA TYR A 54 -27.10 -17.76 15.92
C TYR A 54 -25.95 -18.36 16.73
N LYS A 55 -25.09 -19.15 16.08
CA LYS A 55 -23.88 -19.69 16.70
C LYS A 55 -22.77 -18.66 16.59
N VAL A 56 -22.30 -18.20 17.75
CA VAL A 56 -21.16 -17.30 17.89
C VAL A 56 -19.92 -18.15 18.18
N THR A 57 -18.88 -18.00 17.37
CA THR A 57 -17.63 -18.78 17.48
C THR A 57 -16.42 -17.85 17.42
N ALA A 58 -15.50 -18.01 18.37
CA ALA A 58 -14.21 -17.32 18.37
C ALA A 58 -13.06 -18.33 18.28
N LYS A 59 -11.89 -17.91 17.80
CA LYS A 59 -10.65 -18.67 17.92
C LYS A 59 -9.56 -17.72 18.38
N ALA A 60 -8.80 -18.08 19.40
CA ALA A 60 -7.72 -17.27 19.92
C ALA A 60 -6.49 -18.12 20.26
N THR A 61 -5.36 -17.45 20.40
CA THR A 61 -4.10 -18.00 20.92
C THR A 61 -3.71 -17.30 22.19
N SER A 62 -3.18 -18.07 23.15
CA SER A 62 -2.56 -17.58 24.37
C SER A 62 -1.51 -18.59 24.85
N ILE A 63 -0.55 -18.12 25.66
CA ILE A 63 0.55 -18.93 26.18
C ILE A 63 0.09 -20.07 27.12
N ASN A 64 -0.91 -19.85 27.99
CA ASN A 64 -1.48 -20.85 28.90
C ASN A 64 -2.89 -21.32 28.47
N ASN A 65 -3.23 -21.17 27.19
CA ASN A 65 -4.58 -21.29 26.61
C ASN A 65 -5.50 -20.09 26.90
N PRO A 66 -6.35 -19.72 25.92
CA PRO A 66 -7.31 -18.64 26.09
C PRO A 66 -8.57 -19.09 26.85
N GLU A 67 -9.11 -18.19 27.67
CA GLU A 67 -10.49 -18.21 28.14
C GLU A 67 -11.31 -17.16 27.41
N TYR A 68 -12.58 -17.48 27.10
CA TYR A 68 -13.49 -16.66 26.32
C TYR A 68 -14.71 -16.26 27.15
N ARG A 69 -15.06 -14.98 27.16
CA ARG A 69 -16.31 -14.44 27.68
C ARG A 69 -17.06 -13.76 26.54
N PHE A 70 -18.32 -14.10 26.34
CA PHE A 70 -19.16 -13.54 25.27
C PHE A 70 -20.18 -12.56 25.83
N TRP A 71 -20.36 -11.45 25.13
CA TRP A 71 -21.31 -10.39 25.48
C TRP A 71 -22.25 -10.09 24.33
N VAL A 72 -23.41 -9.54 24.69
CA VAL A 72 -24.29 -8.84 23.77
C VAL A 72 -24.68 -7.49 24.37
N GLY A 73 -24.57 -6.43 23.58
CA GLY A 73 -25.03 -5.09 23.92
C GLY A 73 -26.20 -4.71 23.05
N ASN A 74 -27.33 -4.31 23.64
CA ASN A 74 -28.38 -3.63 22.89
C ASN A 74 -27.94 -2.18 22.65
N LEU A 75 -27.63 -1.84 21.41
CA LEU A 75 -27.01 -0.56 21.06
C LEU A 75 -27.97 0.63 21.18
N LYS A 76 -29.29 0.38 21.15
CA LYS A 76 -30.32 1.41 21.39
C LYS A 76 -30.41 1.82 22.86
N THR A 77 -30.25 0.86 23.78
CA THR A 77 -30.45 1.09 25.22
C THR A 77 -29.14 1.20 26.00
N GLY A 78 -28.01 0.85 25.38
CA GLY A 78 -26.70 0.75 26.05
C GLY A 78 -26.62 -0.38 27.08
N LYS A 79 -27.63 -1.26 27.15
CA LYS A 79 -27.66 -2.36 28.11
C LYS A 79 -26.85 -3.54 27.59
N TRP A 80 -25.88 -3.96 28.40
CA TRP A 80 -25.00 -5.09 28.13
C TRP A 80 -25.40 -6.31 28.94
N LYS A 81 -25.29 -7.48 28.33
CA LYS A 81 -25.54 -8.77 28.96
C LYS A 81 -24.39 -9.72 28.63
N ILE A 82 -23.90 -10.42 29.65
CA ILE A 82 -23.00 -11.56 29.46
C ILE A 82 -23.83 -12.70 28.87
N LEU A 83 -23.48 -13.13 27.66
CA LEU A 83 -24.04 -14.34 27.06
C LEU A 83 -23.41 -15.60 27.66
N LYS A 84 -22.12 -15.51 27.99
CA LYS A 84 -21.36 -16.58 28.64
C LYS A 84 -20.12 -16.03 29.32
N ASP A 85 -19.91 -16.40 30.57
CA ASP A 85 -18.73 -16.01 31.34
C ASP A 85 -17.47 -16.80 30.88
N TYR A 86 -16.29 -16.39 31.36
CA TYR A 86 -14.99 -16.94 31.00
C TYR A 86 -14.96 -18.46 31.13
N SER A 87 -14.72 -19.12 30.00
CA SER A 87 -14.39 -20.54 29.97
C SER A 87 -13.52 -20.88 28.76
N THR A 88 -12.95 -22.10 28.73
CA THR A 88 -12.15 -22.58 27.60
C THR A 88 -12.99 -22.88 26.35
N THR A 89 -14.31 -22.92 26.47
CA THR A 89 -15.21 -23.20 25.35
C THR A 89 -15.37 -21.94 24.50
N ASN A 90 -15.01 -22.03 23.22
CA ASN A 90 -14.91 -20.89 22.30
C ASN A 90 -16.20 -20.60 21.49
N THR A 91 -17.33 -21.17 21.90
CA THR A 91 -18.63 -21.01 21.23
C THR A 91 -19.77 -20.69 22.21
N ILE A 92 -20.81 -20.04 21.71
CA ILE A 92 -22.12 -19.87 22.38
C ILE A 92 -23.24 -19.75 21.34
N THR A 93 -24.48 -20.11 21.70
CA THR A 93 -25.67 -19.83 20.89
C THR A 93 -26.39 -18.61 21.44
N TRP A 94 -26.73 -17.67 20.57
CA TRP A 94 -27.47 -16.46 20.90
C TRP A 94 -28.82 -16.42 20.17
N THR A 95 -29.88 -16.07 20.89
CA THR A 95 -31.22 -15.85 20.35
C THR A 95 -31.66 -14.42 20.68
N PRO A 96 -31.69 -13.48 19.74
CA PRO A 96 -32.22 -12.15 19.99
C PRO A 96 -33.73 -12.22 20.24
N THR A 97 -34.18 -11.60 21.34
CA THR A 97 -35.61 -11.55 21.73
C THR A 97 -36.29 -10.25 21.29
N GLN A 98 -35.55 -9.31 20.74
CA GLN A 98 -36.05 -8.00 20.30
C GLN A 98 -35.36 -7.58 19.01
N ALA A 99 -36.09 -6.86 18.16
CA ALA A 99 -35.53 -6.28 16.95
C ALA A 99 -34.69 -5.04 17.30
N GLY A 100 -33.70 -4.76 16.46
CA GLY A 100 -32.78 -3.63 16.62
C GLY A 100 -31.33 -4.01 16.42
N ARG A 101 -30.44 -3.04 16.62
CA ARG A 101 -29.00 -3.26 16.52
C ARG A 101 -28.39 -3.78 17.82
N PHE A 102 -27.56 -4.80 17.69
CA PHE A 102 -26.80 -5.41 18.79
C PHE A 102 -25.32 -5.53 18.45
N GLU A 103 -24.44 -5.23 19.40
CA GLU A 103 -23.01 -5.60 19.31
C GLU A 103 -22.84 -6.94 20.02
N VAL A 104 -22.32 -7.95 19.32
CA VAL A 104 -21.95 -9.22 19.91
C VAL A 104 -20.43 -9.26 19.97
N SER A 105 -19.87 -9.47 21.16
CA SER A 105 -18.42 -9.42 21.36
C SER A 105 -17.88 -10.63 22.12
N VAL A 106 -16.59 -10.90 21.93
CA VAL A 106 -15.81 -11.88 22.67
C VAL A 106 -14.61 -11.20 23.31
N HIS A 107 -14.50 -11.38 24.61
CA HIS A 107 -13.37 -10.96 25.43
C HIS A 107 -12.53 -12.21 25.69
N VAL A 108 -11.23 -12.13 25.45
CA VAL A 108 -10.29 -13.23 25.58
C VAL A 108 -9.15 -12.85 26.49
N ARG A 109 -8.81 -13.72 27.42
CA ARG A 109 -7.64 -13.60 28.28
C ARG A 109 -6.87 -14.91 28.34
N ASP A 110 -5.61 -14.85 28.70
CA ASP A 110 -4.86 -16.02 29.14
C ASP A 110 -5.51 -16.64 30.38
N LYS A 111 -5.56 -17.97 30.45
CA LYS A 111 -6.16 -18.71 31.57
C LYS A 111 -5.56 -18.37 32.94
N LYS A 112 -4.30 -17.93 33.00
CA LYS A 112 -3.65 -17.49 34.26
C LYS A 112 -3.77 -15.99 34.50
N SER A 113 -4.35 -15.24 33.57
CA SER A 113 -4.48 -13.79 33.68
C SER A 113 -5.60 -13.39 34.63
N LYS A 114 -5.31 -12.40 35.48
CA LYS A 114 -6.31 -11.71 36.30
C LYS A 114 -6.88 -10.47 35.60
N ALA A 115 -6.44 -10.17 34.38
CA ALA A 115 -6.96 -9.05 33.60
C ALA A 115 -8.44 -9.28 33.25
N ALA A 116 -9.18 -8.17 33.11
CA ALA A 116 -10.57 -8.21 32.70
C ALA A 116 -10.73 -8.81 31.29
N TYR A 117 -9.76 -8.58 30.41
CA TYR A 117 -9.50 -9.24 29.12
C TYR A 117 -8.10 -8.82 28.62
N GLU A 118 -7.57 -9.51 27.61
CA GLU A 118 -6.29 -9.20 26.97
C GLU A 118 -6.42 -8.99 25.45
N ALA A 119 -7.47 -9.57 24.85
CA ALA A 119 -7.90 -9.30 23.49
C ALA A 119 -9.43 -9.25 23.41
N VAL A 120 -9.97 -8.47 22.47
CA VAL A 120 -11.41 -8.34 22.25
C VAL A 120 -11.70 -8.34 20.74
N LYS A 121 -12.84 -8.90 20.34
CA LYS A 121 -13.37 -8.81 18.98
C LYS A 121 -14.89 -8.72 19.04
N TYR A 122 -15.52 -8.01 18.12
CA TYR A 122 -16.97 -7.80 18.09
C TYR A 122 -17.49 -7.68 16.65
N GLU A 123 -18.80 -7.84 16.49
CA GLU A 123 -19.55 -7.63 15.26
C GLU A 123 -20.89 -6.96 15.60
N ASP A 124 -21.30 -5.98 14.78
CA ASP A 124 -22.59 -5.30 14.88
C ASP A 124 -23.62 -6.01 14.00
N LEU A 125 -24.78 -6.35 14.57
CA LEU A 125 -25.86 -7.06 13.90
C LEU A 125 -27.13 -6.22 13.89
N ASP A 126 -27.80 -6.14 12.75
CA ASP A 126 -29.14 -5.56 12.63
C ASP A 126 -30.19 -6.69 12.65
N VAL A 127 -30.84 -6.87 13.80
CA VAL A 127 -31.86 -7.90 13.99
C VAL A 127 -33.22 -7.36 13.57
N LYS A 128 -33.78 -7.94 12.50
CA LYS A 128 -35.09 -7.57 11.99
C LYS A 128 -36.23 -8.18 12.81
N SER A 129 -37.36 -7.48 12.88
CA SER A 129 -38.62 -8.06 13.38
C SER A 129 -39.05 -9.22 12.47
N SER A 130 -39.75 -10.20 13.03
CA SER A 130 -40.23 -11.37 12.28
C SER A 130 -41.28 -11.05 11.21
N THR A 131 -41.75 -9.80 11.09
CA THR A 131 -42.92 -9.43 10.27
C THR A 131 -42.83 -8.17 9.39
N SER A 132 -41.67 -7.50 9.21
CA SER A 132 -41.64 -6.24 8.44
C SER A 132 -41.02 -6.33 7.03
N LYS A 133 -41.82 -5.86 6.05
CA LYS A 133 -41.40 -5.47 4.68
C LYS A 133 -40.34 -4.34 4.76
N PRO A 134 -39.41 -4.19 3.80
CA PRO A 134 -38.31 -3.23 3.92
C PRO A 134 -38.84 -1.79 3.94
N GLY A 135 -38.75 -1.12 5.09
CA GLY A 135 -38.84 0.33 5.16
C GLY A 135 -37.56 0.96 4.64
N THR A 136 -37.67 2.05 3.89
CA THR A 136 -36.54 2.81 3.34
C THR A 136 -35.70 3.37 4.49
N SER A 137 -34.62 2.67 4.85
CA SER A 137 -33.60 3.19 5.75
C SER A 137 -32.77 4.22 4.99
N ILE A 138 -32.71 5.45 5.50
CA ILE A 138 -31.75 6.43 5.02
C ILE A 138 -30.38 5.97 5.49
N LYS A 139 -29.51 5.59 4.55
CA LYS A 139 -28.22 4.96 4.86
C LYS A 139 -27.14 6.00 5.09
N THR A 140 -26.97 6.47 6.33
CA THR A 140 -25.77 7.24 6.68
C THR A 140 -24.53 6.33 6.70
N THR A 141 -23.41 6.81 6.16
CA THR A 141 -22.16 6.04 6.08
C THR A 141 -20.95 6.92 6.40
N ILE A 142 -20.14 6.55 7.39
CA ILE A 142 -18.81 7.14 7.61
C ILE A 142 -17.85 6.62 6.54
N LYS A 143 -17.37 7.51 5.67
CA LYS A 143 -16.39 7.21 4.62
C LYS A 143 -14.96 7.19 5.13
N ASN A 144 -14.65 8.02 6.13
CA ASN A 144 -13.31 8.12 6.68
C ASN A 144 -13.34 8.52 8.15
N LEU A 145 -12.36 8.01 8.92
CA LEU A 145 -12.04 8.41 10.28
C LEU A 145 -10.51 8.61 10.38
N SER A 146 -10.09 9.85 10.61
CA SER A 146 -8.69 10.21 10.78
C SER A 146 -8.41 10.78 12.17
N ILE A 147 -7.17 10.64 12.59
CA ILE A 147 -6.64 11.19 13.84
C ILE A 147 -5.32 11.83 13.44
N GLU A 148 -5.16 13.10 13.74
CA GLU A 148 -4.00 13.92 13.39
C GLU A 148 -3.35 14.39 14.69
N ASP A 149 -2.05 14.10 14.87
CA ASP A 149 -1.28 14.71 15.96
C ASP A 149 -1.02 16.17 15.60
N LEU A 150 -1.57 17.10 16.39
CA LEU A 150 -1.46 18.54 16.11
C LEU A 150 -0.07 19.09 16.43
N SER A 151 0.78 18.29 17.06
CA SER A 151 2.18 18.64 17.31
C SER A 151 3.11 18.19 16.16
N GLY A 152 2.55 17.43 15.20
CA GLY A 152 3.26 16.90 14.05
C GLY A 152 4.32 15.88 14.43
N ASN A 153 4.06 14.99 15.39
CA ASN A 153 4.96 13.88 15.74
C ASN A 153 4.63 12.61 14.96
N SER A 154 5.60 11.69 14.84
CA SER A 154 5.39 10.36 14.24
C SER A 154 4.55 9.42 15.10
N LYS A 155 4.34 9.76 16.38
CA LYS A 155 3.57 9.00 17.37
C LYS A 155 2.65 9.94 18.16
N TYR A 156 1.58 9.41 18.75
CA TYR A 156 0.72 10.15 19.68
C TYR A 156 1.37 10.17 21.07
N ILE A 157 1.44 11.33 21.70
CA ILE A 157 2.18 11.52 22.96
C ILE A 157 1.24 12.00 24.05
N VAL A 158 1.44 11.53 25.28
CA VAL A 158 0.72 12.03 26.45
C VAL A 158 0.85 13.56 26.55
N GLY A 159 -0.30 14.23 26.74
CA GLY A 159 -0.38 15.68 26.84
C GLY A 159 -0.49 16.43 25.50
N ASN A 160 -0.19 15.79 24.38
CA ASN A 160 -0.30 16.42 23.06
C ASN A 160 -1.71 16.32 22.48
N LYS A 161 -2.21 17.43 21.94
CA LYS A 161 -3.54 17.46 21.32
C LYS A 161 -3.55 16.69 20.00
N CYS A 162 -4.58 15.88 19.84
CA CYS A 162 -4.90 15.17 18.60
C CYS A 162 -6.25 15.67 18.07
N LYS A 163 -6.37 15.86 16.76
CA LYS A 163 -7.65 16.17 16.10
C LYS A 163 -8.22 14.90 15.49
N ILE A 164 -9.42 14.54 15.91
CA ILE A 164 -10.19 13.41 15.40
C ILE A 164 -11.19 13.97 14.38
N THR A 165 -11.19 13.45 13.15
CA THR A 165 -12.10 13.89 12.08
C THR A 165 -12.81 12.68 11.47
N ALA A 166 -14.13 12.75 11.32
CA ALA A 166 -14.94 11.75 10.66
C ALA A 166 -15.77 12.37 9.55
N ASN A 167 -15.80 11.75 8.37
CA ASN A 167 -16.59 12.22 7.23
C ASN A 167 -17.68 11.22 6.94
N ALA A 168 -18.92 11.54 7.32
CA ALA A 168 -20.10 10.77 6.98
C ALA A 168 -20.88 11.39 5.82
N ILE A 169 -21.59 10.55 5.10
CA ILE A 169 -22.56 10.93 4.06
C ILE A 169 -23.93 10.51 4.57
N SER A 170 -24.89 11.43 4.55
CA SER A 170 -26.31 11.17 4.81
C SER A 170 -27.17 12.04 3.91
N THR A 171 -28.46 11.72 3.80
CA THR A 171 -29.39 12.45 2.91
C THR A 171 -29.64 13.88 3.38
N ASN A 172 -29.78 14.12 4.68
CA ASN A 172 -30.13 15.44 5.21
C ASN A 172 -28.95 16.17 5.89
N GLY A 173 -27.76 15.57 5.93
CA GLY A 173 -26.62 16.04 6.71
C GLY A 173 -26.39 15.19 7.96
N PRO A 174 -25.14 14.78 8.25
CA PRO A 174 -24.84 13.88 9.37
C PRO A 174 -24.57 14.64 10.67
N GLU A 175 -24.98 14.05 11.79
CA GLU A 175 -24.50 14.40 13.13
C GLU A 175 -23.51 13.36 13.64
N TYR A 176 -22.53 13.79 14.44
CA TYR A 176 -21.45 12.94 14.94
C TYR A 176 -21.35 12.97 16.46
N LYS A 177 -21.09 11.82 17.08
CA LYS A 177 -20.79 11.66 18.50
C LYS A 177 -19.48 10.90 18.68
N PHE A 178 -18.57 11.44 19.49
CA PHE A 178 -17.19 10.97 19.61
C PHE A 178 -16.91 10.44 21.01
N TRP A 179 -16.25 9.29 21.08
CA TRP A 179 -15.79 8.67 22.33
C TRP A 179 -14.34 8.22 22.23
N VAL A 180 -13.72 8.01 23.38
CA VAL A 180 -12.43 7.32 23.53
C VAL A 180 -12.56 6.22 24.57
N SER A 181 -11.98 5.05 24.29
CA SER A 181 -11.85 3.96 25.25
C SER A 181 -10.39 3.68 25.58
N ASP A 182 -10.08 3.57 26.87
CA ASP A 182 -8.79 3.07 27.36
C ASP A 182 -8.89 1.53 27.40
N LEU A 183 -8.16 0.86 26.51
CA LEU A 183 -8.27 -0.60 26.35
C LEU A 183 -7.68 -1.38 27.54
N LYS A 184 -6.91 -0.72 28.42
CA LYS A 184 -6.43 -1.35 29.65
C LYS A 184 -7.49 -1.34 30.75
N LYS A 185 -8.24 -0.23 30.87
CA LYS A 185 -9.27 -0.05 31.90
C LYS A 185 -10.62 -0.62 31.48
N GLY A 186 -10.88 -0.63 30.17
CA GLY A 186 -12.17 -1.05 29.60
C GLY A 186 -13.26 0.02 29.65
N ASP A 187 -12.95 1.22 30.13
CA ASP A 187 -13.92 2.31 30.24
C ASP A 187 -14.01 3.13 28.95
N ARG A 188 -15.23 3.61 28.62
CA ARG A 188 -15.50 4.54 27.52
C ARG A 188 -15.78 5.94 28.07
N LYS A 189 -15.10 6.96 27.55
CA LYS A 189 -15.30 8.38 27.88
C LYS A 189 -15.86 9.14 26.68
N LEU A 190 -16.94 9.89 26.91
CA LEU A 190 -17.52 10.78 25.91
C LEU A 190 -16.57 11.96 25.67
N LEU A 191 -16.17 12.16 24.41
CA LEU A 191 -15.41 13.34 23.99
C LEU A 191 -16.33 14.48 23.57
N ARG A 192 -17.42 14.13 22.86
CA ARG A 192 -18.45 15.10 22.46
C ARG A 192 -19.74 14.37 22.08
N ASP A 193 -20.88 14.90 22.52
CA ASP A 193 -22.20 14.44 22.08
C ASP A 193 -22.50 14.85 20.62
N TYR A 194 -23.68 14.44 20.12
CA TYR A 194 -24.15 14.69 18.76
C TYR A 194 -24.11 16.17 18.39
N SER A 195 -23.55 16.41 17.21
CA SER A 195 -23.35 17.72 16.63
C SER A 195 -23.00 17.55 15.15
N GLU A 196 -23.36 18.53 14.31
CA GLU A 196 -23.01 18.52 12.88
C GLU A 196 -21.51 18.68 12.61
N SER A 197 -20.71 19.05 13.62
CA SER A 197 -19.26 19.20 13.44
C SER A 197 -18.60 17.83 13.29
N SER A 198 -17.88 17.64 12.18
CA SER A 198 -17.18 16.42 11.81
C SER A 198 -15.90 16.16 12.59
N SER A 199 -15.53 17.01 13.56
CA SER A 199 -14.28 16.84 14.30
C SER A 199 -14.36 17.20 15.78
N VAL A 200 -13.44 16.62 16.56
CA VAL A 200 -13.21 16.93 17.97
C VAL A 200 -11.71 16.91 18.28
N THR A 201 -11.27 17.69 19.26
CA THR A 201 -9.89 17.63 19.76
C THR A 201 -9.85 16.81 21.04
N TRP A 202 -8.87 15.91 21.15
CA TRP A 202 -8.64 15.08 22.33
C TRP A 202 -7.19 15.19 22.80
N THR A 203 -6.97 15.17 24.11
CA THR A 203 -5.64 15.16 24.73
C THR A 203 -5.51 13.91 25.59
N PRO A 204 -4.67 12.94 25.24
CA PRO A 204 -4.44 11.78 26.07
C PRO A 204 -3.72 12.16 27.35
N THR A 205 -4.19 11.67 28.49
CA THR A 205 -3.60 11.96 29.81
C THR A 205 -2.76 10.81 30.35
N SER A 206 -2.67 9.69 29.64
CA SER A 206 -1.86 8.53 30.04
C SER A 206 -1.40 7.74 28.82
N LYS A 207 -0.28 7.03 28.97
CA LYS A 207 0.26 6.13 27.93
C LYS A 207 -0.54 4.84 27.86
N GLY A 208 -0.63 4.24 26.67
CA GLY A 208 -1.34 2.98 26.47
C GLY A 208 -2.05 2.90 25.13
N LYS A 209 -2.85 1.86 24.95
CA LYS A 209 -3.66 1.64 23.75
C LYS A 209 -5.06 2.19 23.98
N PHE A 210 -5.51 3.02 23.05
CA PHE A 210 -6.83 3.64 23.07
C PHE A 210 -7.59 3.30 21.79
N GLU A 211 -8.91 3.32 21.87
CA GLU A 211 -9.79 3.21 20.72
C GLU A 211 -10.66 4.46 20.61
N ILE A 212 -10.58 5.14 19.47
CA ILE A 212 -11.48 6.25 19.13
C ILE A 212 -12.71 5.67 18.45
N ILE A 213 -13.89 6.11 18.90
CA ILE A 213 -15.18 5.63 18.41
C ILE A 213 -15.97 6.83 17.90
N VAL A 214 -16.51 6.73 16.69
CA VAL A 214 -17.37 7.76 16.11
C VAL A 214 -18.67 7.17 15.64
N TYR A 215 -19.75 7.63 16.23
CA TYR A 215 -21.09 7.40 15.71
C TYR A 215 -21.48 8.51 14.74
N ALA A 216 -22.17 8.15 13.66
CA ALA A 216 -22.84 9.11 12.79
C ALA A 216 -24.27 8.66 12.45
N ARG A 217 -25.16 9.65 12.35
CA ARG A 217 -26.56 9.49 11.95
C ARG A 217 -27.01 10.65 11.09
N ASP A 218 -28.05 10.45 10.28
CA ASP A 218 -28.76 11.54 9.63
C ASP A 218 -29.37 12.45 10.71
N LYS A 219 -29.32 13.77 10.52
CA LYS A 219 -29.82 14.74 11.51
C LYS A 219 -31.32 14.59 11.84
N LYS A 220 -32.11 14.00 10.94
CA LYS A 220 -33.53 13.70 11.19
C LYS A 220 -33.74 12.35 11.87
N SER A 221 -32.69 11.53 11.93
CA SER A 221 -32.75 10.21 12.52
C SER A 221 -32.99 10.28 14.03
N LYS A 222 -33.84 9.37 14.52
CA LYS A 222 -34.12 9.21 15.95
C LYS A 222 -33.41 8.00 16.56
N VAL A 223 -32.62 7.27 15.76
CA VAL A 223 -31.75 6.21 16.29
C VAL A 223 -30.49 6.83 16.89
N ASP A 224 -29.87 6.13 17.85
CA ASP A 224 -28.64 6.63 18.48
C ASP A 224 -27.58 6.82 17.41
N TYR A 225 -27.34 5.85 16.54
CA TYR A 225 -26.48 6.00 15.36
C TYR A 225 -26.94 5.12 14.19
N GLU A 226 -26.63 5.55 12.97
CA GLU A 226 -26.91 4.77 11.75
C GLU A 226 -25.65 4.06 11.24
N CYS A 227 -24.48 4.64 11.48
CA CYS A 227 -23.19 4.00 11.24
C CYS A 227 -22.17 4.36 12.32
N ILE A 228 -21.19 3.48 12.51
CA ILE A 228 -20.09 3.65 13.45
C ILE A 228 -18.77 3.39 12.73
N ASN A 229 -17.71 4.06 13.17
CA ASN A 229 -16.34 3.72 12.81
C ASN A 229 -15.44 3.81 14.05
N TYR A 230 -14.36 3.03 14.04
CA TYR A 230 -13.43 2.88 15.15
C TYR A 230 -12.01 3.06 14.64
N LYS A 231 -11.11 3.58 15.49
CA LYS A 231 -9.69 3.66 15.18
C LYS A 231 -8.84 3.49 16.43
N GLY A 232 -8.08 2.41 16.46
CA GLY A 232 -7.09 2.14 17.49
C GLY A 232 -5.85 3.03 17.34
N ILE A 233 -5.32 3.49 18.48
CA ILE A 233 -4.08 4.26 18.55
C ILE A 233 -3.25 3.81 19.77
N GLU A 234 -1.94 4.01 19.67
CA GLU A 234 -1.02 3.83 20.79
C GLU A 234 -0.45 5.19 21.17
N VAL A 235 -0.57 5.52 22.45
CA VAL A 235 -0.04 6.75 23.06
C VAL A 235 1.19 6.40 23.89
N VAL A 236 2.29 7.12 23.63
CA VAL A 236 3.59 6.93 24.28
C VAL A 236 3.97 8.11 25.18
N SER A 237 5.00 7.94 26.01
CA SER A 237 5.57 9.02 26.82
C SER A 237 6.50 9.92 25.99
N SER A 238 6.75 11.14 26.45
CA SER A 238 7.79 12.00 25.86
C SER A 238 9.16 11.33 26.01
N GLY A 239 9.86 11.12 24.89
CA GLY A 239 11.20 10.49 24.87
C GLY A 239 11.29 9.09 24.26
N ASP A 240 10.16 8.41 23.97
CA ASP A 240 10.12 7.03 23.44
C ASP A 240 10.47 6.92 21.92
N GLY A 241 11.66 7.40 21.53
CA GLY A 241 12.14 7.36 20.14
C GLY A 241 11.27 8.19 19.18
N VAL A 242 10.73 9.30 19.67
CA VAL A 242 9.87 10.21 18.92
C VAL A 242 10.73 11.11 18.03
N THR A 243 10.54 11.02 16.73
CA THR A 243 11.09 11.98 15.76
C THR A 243 9.95 12.80 15.17
N LYS A 244 10.09 14.12 15.13
CA LYS A 244 9.19 14.97 14.35
C LYS A 244 9.37 14.59 12.86
N PRO A 245 8.35 14.12 12.13
CA PRO A 245 8.46 13.86 10.71
C PRO A 245 8.83 15.17 10.00
N THR A 246 9.68 15.07 8.99
CA THR A 246 9.95 16.18 8.08
C THR A 246 8.64 16.54 7.38
N VAL A 247 8.06 17.70 7.70
CA VAL A 247 6.83 18.17 7.03
C VAL A 247 7.20 18.47 5.57
N LYS A 248 6.78 17.58 4.66
CA LYS A 248 7.01 17.72 3.23
C LYS A 248 6.14 18.85 2.69
N THR A 249 6.71 19.69 1.82
CA THR A 249 5.95 20.72 1.12
C THR A 249 4.93 20.10 0.17
N VAL A 250 3.67 20.51 0.29
CA VAL A 250 2.54 20.04 -0.53
C VAL A 250 1.60 21.21 -0.85
N VAL A 251 0.87 21.12 -1.97
CA VAL A 251 -0.25 22.04 -2.29
C VAL A 251 -1.55 21.27 -2.14
N LYS A 252 -2.37 21.64 -1.16
CA LYS A 252 -3.66 21.01 -0.84
C LYS A 252 -4.75 21.36 -1.82
N ASN A 253 -4.74 22.59 -2.34
CA ASN A 253 -5.71 23.07 -3.32
C ASN A 253 -5.08 24.12 -4.25
N PHE A 254 -5.50 24.15 -5.50
CA PHE A 254 -5.15 25.14 -6.52
C PHE A 254 -6.39 25.43 -7.36
N SER A 255 -6.74 26.70 -7.57
CA SER A 255 -7.88 27.12 -8.40
C SER A 255 -7.59 28.41 -9.17
N VAL A 256 -8.16 28.51 -10.37
CA VAL A 256 -8.28 29.74 -11.15
C VAL A 256 -9.77 30.09 -11.27
N GLU A 257 -10.18 31.25 -10.76
CA GLU A 257 -11.58 31.65 -10.69
C GLU A 257 -11.81 32.98 -11.41
N ALA A 258 -12.86 33.07 -12.23
CA ALA A 258 -13.30 34.34 -12.80
C ALA A 258 -14.04 35.17 -11.74
N LEU A 259 -13.58 36.40 -11.50
CA LEU A 259 -14.17 37.26 -10.48
C LEU A 259 -15.54 37.85 -10.86
N ASN A 260 -15.97 37.65 -12.11
CA ASN A 260 -17.23 38.18 -12.63
C ASN A 260 -18.38 37.14 -12.70
N GLY A 261 -18.25 35.99 -12.02
CA GLY A 261 -19.33 34.99 -11.88
C GLY A 261 -19.75 34.26 -13.17
N LYS A 262 -19.09 34.52 -14.31
CA LYS A 262 -19.31 33.80 -15.58
C LYS A 262 -18.28 32.68 -15.74
N ALA A 263 -18.74 31.50 -16.19
CA ALA A 263 -17.92 30.29 -16.39
C ALA A 263 -16.88 30.35 -17.54
N LYS A 264 -16.52 31.55 -18.05
CA LYS A 264 -15.62 31.70 -19.20
C LYS A 264 -14.46 32.68 -18.92
N TYR A 265 -13.23 32.23 -19.13
CA TYR A 265 -12.02 33.07 -19.10
C TYR A 265 -12.01 34.03 -20.30
N THR A 266 -11.90 35.34 -20.06
CA THR A 266 -12.14 36.36 -21.09
C THR A 266 -11.12 37.47 -21.02
N VAL A 267 -10.73 38.00 -22.19
CA VAL A 267 -9.84 39.16 -22.27
C VAL A 267 -10.43 40.35 -21.50
N GLY A 268 -9.61 41.04 -20.71
CA GLY A 268 -10.02 42.21 -19.93
C GLY A 268 -10.69 41.92 -18.58
N ASN A 269 -11.13 40.68 -18.32
CA ASN A 269 -11.72 40.31 -17.03
C ASN A 269 -10.66 39.84 -16.03
N LYS A 270 -10.86 40.17 -14.75
CA LYS A 270 -9.94 39.74 -13.68
C LYS A 270 -10.20 38.28 -13.29
N HIS A 271 -9.12 37.52 -13.15
CA HIS A 271 -9.11 36.15 -12.67
C HIS A 271 -8.28 36.05 -11.39
N LYS A 272 -8.81 35.37 -10.38
CA LYS A 272 -8.12 35.10 -9.12
C LYS A 272 -7.53 33.70 -9.15
N VAL A 273 -6.23 33.61 -8.92
CA VAL A 273 -5.51 32.36 -8.74
C VAL A 273 -5.27 32.16 -7.25
N THR A 274 -5.61 30.99 -6.73
CA THR A 274 -5.43 30.64 -5.31
C THR A 274 -4.70 29.32 -5.19
N ALA A 275 -3.71 29.25 -4.30
CA ALA A 275 -3.02 28.02 -3.92
C ALA A 275 -3.04 27.85 -2.39
N ASN A 276 -3.04 26.62 -1.87
CA ASN A 276 -2.98 26.39 -0.42
C ASN A 276 -1.87 25.38 -0.10
N GLY A 277 -0.67 25.90 0.18
CA GLY A 277 0.52 25.13 0.51
C GLY A 277 0.59 24.75 1.99
N VAL A 278 1.30 23.67 2.28
CA VAL A 278 1.75 23.29 3.64
C VAL A 278 3.23 22.93 3.53
N SER A 279 4.07 23.40 4.46
CA SER A 279 5.49 23.06 4.55
C SER A 279 5.97 23.14 6.01
N ALA A 280 7.23 22.80 6.27
CA ALA A 280 7.80 22.78 7.62
C ALA A 280 7.98 24.17 8.27
N ASN A 281 8.35 25.19 7.48
CA ASN A 281 8.69 26.54 7.94
C ASN A 281 7.79 27.63 7.30
N SER A 282 6.65 27.26 6.73
CA SER A 282 5.71 28.07 5.92
C SER A 282 6.02 28.08 4.43
N PRO A 283 4.99 27.92 3.57
CA PRO A 283 5.14 27.91 2.12
C PRO A 283 5.36 29.31 1.55
N GLN A 284 6.17 29.39 0.49
CA GLN A 284 6.27 30.53 -0.41
C GLN A 284 5.73 30.15 -1.79
N TYR A 285 5.08 31.08 -2.47
CA TYR A 285 4.37 30.88 -3.73
C TYR A 285 4.89 31.83 -4.81
N ARG A 286 5.17 31.31 -6.00
CA ARG A 286 5.46 32.07 -7.22
C ARG A 286 4.47 31.64 -8.30
N PHE A 287 3.81 32.59 -8.96
CA PHE A 287 2.79 32.34 -9.98
C PHE A 287 3.33 32.66 -11.38
N TRP A 288 3.02 31.81 -12.34
CA TRP A 288 3.45 31.92 -13.73
C TRP A 288 2.27 31.88 -14.69
N LEU A 289 2.51 32.44 -15.88
CA LEU A 289 1.65 32.34 -17.05
C LEU A 289 2.49 31.87 -18.24
N GLY A 290 2.14 30.73 -18.82
CA GLY A 290 2.70 30.22 -20.07
C GLY A 290 1.73 30.46 -21.22
N ASP A 291 2.19 31.11 -22.30
CA ASP A 291 1.46 31.12 -23.57
C ASP A 291 1.75 29.82 -24.31
N LEU A 292 0.76 28.93 -24.38
CA LEU A 292 0.95 27.59 -24.96
C LEU A 292 1.06 27.62 -26.49
N LYS A 293 0.71 28.74 -27.14
CA LYS A 293 0.92 28.92 -28.59
C LYS A 293 2.38 29.27 -28.88
N THR A 294 3.00 30.12 -28.08
CA THR A 294 4.36 30.63 -28.33
C THR A 294 5.44 29.96 -27.50
N GLY A 295 5.06 29.20 -26.47
CA GLY A 295 5.97 28.60 -25.49
C GLY A 295 6.62 29.62 -24.54
N LYS A 296 6.18 30.89 -24.57
CA LYS A 296 6.76 31.95 -23.75
C LYS A 296 6.14 31.97 -22.35
N TRP A 297 7.00 32.06 -21.35
CA TRP A 297 6.62 32.09 -19.94
C TRP A 297 6.85 33.47 -19.32
N LYS A 298 5.93 33.87 -18.45
CA LYS A 298 5.99 35.12 -17.68
C LYS A 298 5.69 34.85 -16.22
N ILE A 299 6.49 35.44 -15.32
CA ILE A 299 6.16 35.49 -13.89
C ILE A 299 5.01 36.48 -13.68
N LEU A 300 3.88 35.98 -13.17
CA LEU A 300 2.77 36.82 -12.72
C LEU A 300 3.07 37.43 -11.34
N LYS A 301 3.71 36.66 -10.47
CA LYS A 301 4.15 37.10 -9.13
C LYS A 301 5.29 36.22 -8.64
N ASP A 302 6.37 36.85 -8.19
CA ASP A 302 7.52 36.14 -7.62
C ASP A 302 7.27 35.65 -6.19
N TYR A 303 8.18 34.84 -5.65
CA TYR A 303 8.03 34.17 -4.35
C TYR A 303 7.62 35.13 -3.23
N SER A 304 6.44 34.87 -2.67
CA SER A 304 6.00 35.52 -1.43
C SER A 304 5.18 34.56 -0.56
N SER A 305 4.89 34.95 0.68
CA SER A 305 3.98 34.22 1.57
C SER A 305 2.51 34.31 1.14
N THR A 306 2.19 35.19 0.18
CA THR A 306 0.82 35.37 -0.30
C THR A 306 0.46 34.26 -1.28
N ASN A 307 -0.59 33.53 -0.93
CA ASN A 307 -1.04 32.35 -1.66
C ASN A 307 -2.05 32.65 -2.78
N THR A 308 -2.19 33.92 -3.16
CA THR A 308 -3.12 34.39 -4.19
C THR A 308 -2.50 35.46 -5.09
N ILE A 309 -3.04 35.55 -6.32
CA ILE A 309 -2.84 36.66 -7.26
C ILE A 309 -4.14 36.94 -8.03
N THR A 310 -4.34 38.19 -8.42
CA THR A 310 -5.33 38.57 -9.44
C THR A 310 -4.61 38.97 -10.72
N TRP A 311 -5.06 38.43 -11.85
CA TRP A 311 -4.49 38.67 -13.17
C TRP A 311 -5.58 39.02 -14.18
N THR A 312 -5.27 39.93 -15.09
CA THR A 312 -6.15 40.34 -16.21
C THR A 312 -5.50 39.94 -17.53
N PRO A 313 -6.11 39.03 -18.30
CA PRO A 313 -5.60 38.65 -19.61
C PRO A 313 -5.76 39.79 -20.61
N THR A 314 -4.72 40.05 -21.39
CA THR A 314 -4.72 41.08 -22.45
C THR A 314 -4.88 40.50 -23.85
N GLN A 315 -4.77 39.18 -24.00
CA GLN A 315 -4.81 38.50 -25.29
C GLN A 315 -5.65 37.23 -25.19
N LYS A 316 -6.38 36.93 -26.27
CA LYS A 316 -7.06 35.65 -26.44
C LYS A 316 -6.04 34.56 -26.76
N GLY A 317 -6.29 33.35 -26.34
CA GLY A 317 -5.37 32.25 -26.55
C GLY A 317 -5.49 31.20 -25.46
N ARG A 318 -4.70 30.14 -25.59
CA ARG A 318 -4.60 29.08 -24.60
C ARG A 318 -3.37 29.31 -23.76
N PHE A 319 -3.56 29.35 -22.45
CA PHE A 319 -2.51 29.65 -21.49
C PHE A 319 -2.46 28.60 -20.38
N GLU A 320 -1.29 28.33 -19.84
CA GLU A 320 -1.13 27.61 -18.57
C GLU A 320 -0.93 28.64 -17.46
N VAL A 321 -1.75 28.57 -16.41
CA VAL A 321 -1.53 29.29 -15.16
C VAL A 321 -0.96 28.31 -14.15
N SER A 322 0.23 28.59 -13.61
CA SER A 322 0.87 27.69 -12.65
C SER A 322 1.35 28.39 -11.38
N VAL A 323 1.49 27.61 -10.30
CA VAL A 323 2.04 28.02 -9.02
C VAL A 323 3.17 27.10 -8.63
N HIS A 324 4.33 27.68 -8.33
CA HIS A 324 5.49 26.99 -7.77
C HIS A 324 5.52 27.28 -6.27
N VAL A 325 5.60 26.23 -5.45
CA VAL A 325 5.58 26.30 -4.00
C VAL A 325 6.82 25.66 -3.41
N ARG A 326 7.44 26.35 -2.45
CA ARG A 326 8.60 25.85 -1.68
C ARG A 326 8.46 26.20 -0.21
N ASP A 327 9.12 25.45 0.64
CA ASP A 327 9.37 25.84 2.02
C ASP A 327 10.18 27.14 2.09
N SER A 328 9.86 28.02 3.04
CA SER A 328 10.54 29.31 3.22
C SER A 328 12.04 29.20 3.49
N LYS A 329 12.52 28.05 3.96
CA LYS A 329 13.95 27.76 4.17
C LYS A 329 14.56 26.90 3.06
N SER A 330 13.78 26.51 2.05
CA SER A 330 14.29 25.70 0.95
C SER A 330 15.26 26.50 0.08
N LYS A 331 16.36 25.86 -0.31
CA LYS A 331 17.27 26.37 -1.35
C LYS A 331 16.86 25.93 -2.76
N ALA A 332 15.87 25.04 -2.87
CA ALA A 332 15.34 24.64 -4.18
C ALA A 332 14.57 25.82 -4.80
N ASP A 333 14.62 25.92 -6.13
CA ASP A 333 13.83 26.93 -6.83
C ASP A 333 12.34 26.70 -6.54
N TYR A 334 11.87 25.45 -6.59
CA TYR A 334 10.54 25.03 -6.12
C TYR A 334 10.57 23.60 -5.56
N GLU A 335 9.55 23.20 -4.80
CA GLU A 335 9.40 21.83 -4.28
C GLU A 335 8.13 21.13 -4.81
N VAL A 336 7.10 21.92 -5.13
CA VAL A 336 5.83 21.48 -5.72
C VAL A 336 5.37 22.48 -6.76
N VAL A 337 4.84 22.00 -7.89
CA VAL A 337 4.15 22.81 -8.89
C VAL A 337 2.71 22.34 -9.05
N LYS A 338 1.77 23.26 -9.25
CA LYS A 338 0.40 22.98 -9.71
C LYS A 338 0.03 23.95 -10.82
N PHE A 339 -0.79 23.50 -11.77
CA PHE A 339 -1.17 24.30 -12.92
C PHE A 339 -2.57 23.98 -13.42
N GLU A 340 -3.12 24.89 -14.23
CA GLU A 340 -4.39 24.77 -14.93
C GLU A 340 -4.26 25.40 -16.33
N ASP A 341 -4.64 24.66 -17.37
CA ASP A 341 -4.79 25.15 -18.74
C ASP A 341 -6.12 25.91 -18.87
N ILE A 342 -6.07 27.13 -19.37
CA ILE A 342 -7.24 27.98 -19.59
C ILE A 342 -7.32 28.49 -21.03
N ASP A 343 -8.53 28.44 -21.59
CA ASP A 343 -8.87 29.02 -22.90
C ASP A 343 -9.45 30.42 -22.71
N ILE A 344 -8.68 31.46 -23.06
CA ILE A 344 -9.11 32.87 -22.97
C ILE A 344 -9.73 33.28 -24.29
N ILE A 345 -10.99 33.70 -24.23
CA ILE A 345 -11.76 34.16 -25.39
C ILE A 345 -11.97 35.68 -25.37
N SER A 346 -12.23 36.28 -26.53
CA SER A 346 -12.63 37.69 -26.60
C SER A 346 -13.98 37.91 -25.94
N THR A 347 -14.17 39.07 -25.30
CA THR A 347 -15.50 39.56 -24.96
C THR A 347 -16.22 39.92 -26.25
N SER A 348 -17.28 39.22 -26.62
CA SER A 348 -18.20 39.72 -27.65
C SER A 348 -18.84 41.00 -27.13
N GLN A 349 -18.42 42.14 -27.66
CA GLN A 349 -19.23 43.36 -27.58
C GLN A 349 -20.55 43.03 -28.28
N GLY A 350 -21.66 43.22 -27.57
CA GLY A 350 -22.94 43.30 -28.24
C GLY A 350 -22.88 44.43 -29.26
N ASN A 351 -23.22 44.13 -30.51
CA ASN A 351 -23.73 45.15 -31.41
C ASN A 351 -24.87 44.57 -32.24
N THR A 352 -25.91 45.38 -32.31
CA THR A 352 -27.20 45.22 -32.99
C THR A 352 -27.06 45.18 -34.51
N ASP A 353 -28.01 44.48 -35.15
CA ASP A 353 -28.44 44.52 -36.55
C ASP A 353 -27.41 44.36 -37.68
N ASP A 354 -27.56 43.29 -38.48
CA ASP A 354 -27.63 43.44 -39.93
C ASP A 354 -28.46 42.30 -40.57
N ASN A 355 -29.38 42.74 -41.43
CA ASN A 355 -30.40 41.98 -42.11
C ASN A 355 -29.93 41.81 -43.56
N THR A 356 -29.19 40.75 -43.88
CA THR A 356 -28.92 40.36 -45.28
C THR A 356 -28.96 38.84 -45.46
N LYS A 357 -29.88 38.38 -46.33
CA LYS A 357 -29.95 37.04 -46.94
C LYS A 357 -29.36 37.14 -48.37
N PRO A 358 -29.03 36.06 -49.11
CA PRO A 358 -28.83 34.65 -48.75
C PRO A 358 -27.48 34.07 -49.27
N GLY A 359 -26.95 33.02 -48.64
CA GLY A 359 -25.82 32.23 -49.17
C GLY A 359 -25.99 30.75 -48.87
N LYS A 360 -25.83 29.90 -49.89
CA LYS A 360 -25.88 28.43 -49.83
C LYS A 360 -25.28 27.87 -48.54
N ASP A 361 -26.06 27.06 -47.83
CA ASP A 361 -25.56 26.10 -46.84
C ASP A 361 -24.62 25.14 -47.59
N THR A 362 -23.33 25.47 -47.62
CA THR A 362 -22.31 24.44 -47.68
C THR A 362 -22.30 23.81 -46.31
N ASP A 363 -22.71 22.54 -46.21
CA ASP A 363 -22.60 21.73 -45.00
C ASP A 363 -21.23 21.95 -44.34
N ILE A 364 -21.18 22.81 -43.32
CA ILE A 364 -20.03 22.92 -42.44
C ILE A 364 -20.05 21.64 -41.63
N LYS A 365 -19.35 20.61 -42.12
CA LYS A 365 -19.10 19.38 -41.37
C LYS A 365 -18.63 19.80 -39.98
N PRO A 366 -19.32 19.41 -38.88
CA PRO A 366 -18.97 19.86 -37.54
C PRO A 366 -17.51 19.54 -37.26
N SER A 367 -16.70 20.56 -36.98
CA SER A 367 -15.30 20.36 -36.61
C SER A 367 -15.22 19.75 -35.21
N ILE A 368 -14.84 18.48 -35.13
CA ILE A 368 -14.50 17.76 -33.90
C ILE A 368 -13.26 18.43 -33.27
N LYS A 369 -13.42 18.99 -32.06
CA LYS A 369 -12.29 19.47 -31.23
C LYS A 369 -11.45 18.27 -30.81
N THR A 370 -10.14 18.30 -31.11
CA THR A 370 -9.23 17.23 -30.69
C THR A 370 -9.25 17.07 -29.18
N THR A 371 -9.56 15.87 -28.70
CA THR A 371 -9.81 15.59 -27.27
C THR A 371 -9.33 14.21 -26.90
N VAL A 372 -8.58 14.09 -25.80
CA VAL A 372 -8.27 12.78 -25.17
C VAL A 372 -9.51 12.28 -24.43
N LYS A 373 -10.01 11.11 -24.83
CA LYS A 373 -11.16 10.45 -24.22
C LYS A 373 -10.76 9.62 -23.02
N ASN A 374 -9.74 8.79 -23.20
CA ASN A 374 -9.21 7.90 -22.18
C ASN A 374 -7.71 8.05 -22.09
N PHE A 375 -7.18 7.88 -20.90
CA PHE A 375 -5.77 7.74 -20.64
C PHE A 375 -5.61 6.76 -19.49
N SER A 376 -4.76 5.75 -19.65
CA SER A 376 -4.48 4.75 -18.63
C SER A 376 -3.00 4.41 -18.60
N ILE A 377 -2.53 4.02 -17.42
CA ILE A 377 -1.20 3.48 -17.22
C ILE A 377 -1.37 2.11 -16.55
N ASP A 378 -1.41 1.08 -17.38
CA ASP A 378 -1.72 -0.27 -16.94
C ASP A 378 -0.44 -1.02 -16.59
N ASN A 379 -0.40 -1.61 -15.39
CA ASN A 379 0.73 -2.42 -14.98
C ASN A 379 0.72 -3.78 -15.69
N LEU A 380 1.74 -4.05 -16.52
CA LEU A 380 1.87 -5.32 -17.23
C LEU A 380 2.44 -6.44 -16.37
N ASP A 381 2.96 -6.11 -15.19
CA ASP A 381 3.65 -7.04 -14.29
C ASP A 381 2.82 -7.32 -13.00
N GLY A 382 1.57 -6.84 -12.92
CA GLY A 382 0.57 -7.28 -11.94
C GLY A 382 0.64 -6.62 -10.54
N ASP A 383 1.43 -5.56 -10.36
CA ASP A 383 1.43 -4.76 -9.11
C ASP A 383 0.33 -3.69 -9.09
N SER A 384 -0.33 -3.54 -7.93
CA SER A 384 -1.30 -2.45 -7.69
C SER A 384 -0.65 -1.08 -7.44
N LYS A 385 0.69 -0.99 -7.48
CA LYS A 385 1.50 0.23 -7.30
C LYS A 385 2.54 0.39 -8.41
N TYR A 386 3.01 1.63 -8.62
CA TYR A 386 4.08 1.94 -9.56
C TYR A 386 5.46 1.68 -8.93
N ILE A 387 6.28 0.83 -9.57
CA ILE A 387 7.55 0.29 -9.03
C ILE A 387 8.64 0.42 -10.10
N VAL A 388 9.88 0.70 -9.67
CA VAL A 388 11.05 0.73 -10.55
C VAL A 388 11.19 -0.59 -11.32
N ALA A 389 11.58 -0.52 -12.59
CA ALA A 389 11.84 -1.63 -13.50
C ALA A 389 10.62 -2.47 -13.93
N ASN A 390 9.43 -2.24 -13.37
CA ASN A 390 8.20 -2.81 -13.91
C ASN A 390 7.82 -2.15 -15.24
N ARG A 391 7.09 -2.89 -16.08
CA ARG A 391 6.59 -2.44 -17.38
C ARG A 391 5.17 -1.91 -17.23
N TYR A 392 4.98 -0.69 -17.68
CA TYR A 392 3.69 -0.01 -17.68
C TYR A 392 3.27 0.27 -19.11
N LYS A 393 2.09 -0.20 -19.51
CA LYS A 393 1.48 0.14 -20.79
C LYS A 393 0.71 1.45 -20.62
N VAL A 394 1.23 2.51 -21.22
CA VAL A 394 0.53 3.78 -21.32
C VAL A 394 -0.35 3.72 -22.55
N THR A 395 -1.65 3.95 -22.37
CA THR A 395 -2.65 3.94 -23.45
C THR A 395 -3.39 5.27 -23.44
N ALA A 396 -3.66 5.82 -24.62
CA ALA A 396 -4.49 7.00 -24.79
C ALA A 396 -5.49 6.79 -25.92
N ASP A 397 -6.74 7.20 -25.75
CA ASP A 397 -7.71 7.25 -26.84
C ASP A 397 -8.08 8.71 -27.08
N ALA A 398 -8.18 9.12 -28.34
CA ALA A 398 -8.50 10.50 -28.67
C ALA A 398 -9.39 10.58 -29.90
N LEU A 399 -10.15 11.68 -29.99
CA LEU A 399 -10.90 12.05 -31.19
C LEU A 399 -10.26 13.29 -31.80
N SER A 400 -10.28 13.38 -33.13
CA SER A 400 -9.91 14.56 -33.93
C SER A 400 -10.74 14.58 -35.23
N ASN A 401 -10.60 15.61 -36.07
CA ASN A 401 -11.31 15.70 -37.34
C ASN A 401 -10.81 14.71 -38.40
N ASN A 402 -9.49 14.53 -38.45
CA ASN A 402 -8.81 13.55 -39.27
C ASN A 402 -8.35 12.43 -38.33
N ASN A 403 -7.05 12.09 -38.30
CA ASN A 403 -6.51 11.07 -37.41
C ASN A 403 -5.72 11.69 -36.26
N PRO A 404 -5.93 11.26 -35.00
CA PRO A 404 -5.11 11.72 -33.89
C PRO A 404 -3.67 11.20 -34.04
N GLN A 405 -2.71 12.02 -33.63
CA GLN A 405 -1.30 11.69 -33.50
C GLN A 405 -0.91 11.86 -32.03
N TYR A 406 -0.21 10.87 -31.49
CA TYR A 406 0.13 10.78 -30.06
C TYR A 406 1.64 10.88 -29.87
N ARG A 407 2.08 11.79 -28.99
CA ARG A 407 3.44 11.86 -28.45
C ARG A 407 3.36 11.60 -26.95
N PHE A 408 4.16 10.65 -26.45
CA PHE A 408 4.20 10.29 -25.03
C PHE A 408 5.46 10.83 -24.38
N TRP A 409 5.30 11.40 -23.20
CA TRP A 409 6.39 11.92 -22.39
C TRP A 409 6.41 11.27 -21.02
N VAL A 410 7.58 11.30 -20.39
CA VAL A 410 7.67 11.15 -18.95
C VAL A 410 8.65 12.17 -18.37
N GLY A 411 8.23 12.83 -17.29
CA GLY A 411 9.04 13.75 -16.51
C GLY A 411 9.32 13.18 -15.14
N ASN A 412 10.58 13.09 -14.73
CA ASN A 412 10.93 12.83 -13.33
C ASN A 412 10.81 14.15 -12.55
N LEU A 413 9.72 14.32 -11.81
CA LEU A 413 9.37 15.53 -11.08
C LEU A 413 10.32 15.82 -9.91
N ASP A 414 11.04 14.81 -9.41
CA ASP A 414 12.02 15.00 -8.34
C ASP A 414 13.36 15.55 -8.87
N THR A 415 13.67 15.32 -10.15
CA THR A 415 14.92 15.81 -10.79
C THR A 415 14.69 16.90 -11.84
N GLY A 416 13.44 17.13 -12.25
CA GLY A 416 13.08 18.03 -13.34
C GLY A 416 13.44 17.53 -14.74
N LYS A 417 13.91 16.29 -14.90
CA LYS A 417 14.33 15.74 -16.20
C LYS A 417 13.15 15.16 -16.97
N TRP A 418 12.99 15.60 -18.21
CA TRP A 418 11.94 15.15 -19.14
C TRP A 418 12.53 14.33 -20.28
N GLN A 419 11.78 13.32 -20.72
CA GLN A 419 12.12 12.50 -21.87
C GLN A 419 10.88 12.21 -22.72
N ILE A 420 11.06 12.19 -24.04
CA ILE A 420 10.06 11.69 -24.99
C ILE A 420 10.16 10.17 -24.98
N LEU A 421 9.09 9.49 -24.57
CA LEU A 421 8.98 8.03 -24.67
C LEU A 421 8.67 7.59 -26.10
N LYS A 422 7.87 8.38 -26.81
CA LYS A 422 7.57 8.19 -28.23
C LYS A 422 7.11 9.50 -28.86
N ASP A 423 7.66 9.84 -30.02
CA ASP A 423 7.23 11.02 -30.79
C ASP A 423 5.89 10.78 -31.53
N TYR A 424 5.33 11.82 -32.15
CA TYR A 424 4.03 11.80 -32.82
C TYR A 424 3.91 10.64 -33.81
N SER A 425 2.94 9.78 -33.54
CA SER A 425 2.55 8.67 -34.40
C SER A 425 1.07 8.38 -34.27
N SER A 426 0.50 7.61 -35.19
CA SER A 426 -0.89 7.10 -35.08
C SER A 426 -1.06 6.04 -33.99
N THR A 427 0.04 5.47 -33.47
CA THR A 427 -0.02 4.47 -32.41
C THR A 427 -0.36 5.12 -31.08
N ASN A 428 -1.40 4.63 -30.43
CA ASN A 428 -1.99 5.23 -29.23
C ASN A 428 -1.50 4.59 -27.91
N THR A 429 -0.46 3.77 -27.97
CA THR A 429 0.14 3.08 -26.82
C THR A 429 1.67 3.17 -26.81
N ILE A 430 2.27 3.02 -25.62
CA ILE A 430 3.71 2.83 -25.42
C ILE A 430 3.98 2.01 -24.14
N THR A 431 5.10 1.30 -24.07
CA THR A 431 5.58 0.68 -22.82
C THR A 431 6.62 1.56 -22.16
N TRP A 432 6.38 1.94 -20.91
CA TRP A 432 7.28 2.70 -20.07
C TRP A 432 7.88 1.81 -18.97
N VAL A 433 9.18 1.97 -18.71
CA VAL A 433 9.90 1.29 -17.62
C VAL A 433 10.64 2.35 -16.80
N PRO A 434 10.18 2.70 -15.58
CA PRO A 434 10.89 3.66 -14.74
C PRO A 434 12.24 3.09 -14.29
N THR A 435 13.31 3.86 -14.45
CA THR A 435 14.69 3.45 -14.10
C THR A 435 15.13 3.91 -12.71
N SER A 436 14.35 4.78 -12.07
CA SER A 436 14.63 5.28 -10.72
C SER A 436 13.33 5.44 -9.93
N LYS A 437 13.43 5.38 -8.60
CA LYS A 437 12.31 5.77 -7.74
C LYS A 437 12.09 7.28 -7.86
N GLY A 438 10.88 7.72 -7.55
CA GLY A 438 10.53 9.13 -7.50
C GLY A 438 9.14 9.41 -8.01
N ARG A 439 8.79 10.69 -8.01
CA ARG A 439 7.57 11.18 -8.65
C ARG A 439 7.82 11.34 -10.14
N PHE A 440 6.91 10.79 -10.94
CA PHE A 440 6.92 10.96 -12.38
C PHE A 440 5.58 11.51 -12.84
N GLU A 441 5.60 12.40 -13.82
CA GLU A 441 4.43 12.70 -14.65
C GLU A 441 4.56 11.88 -15.92
N VAL A 442 3.57 11.05 -16.23
CA VAL A 442 3.46 10.38 -17.53
C VAL A 442 2.35 11.08 -18.30
N SER A 443 2.66 11.58 -19.49
CA SER A 443 1.72 12.39 -20.27
C SER A 443 1.64 11.98 -21.73
N VAL A 444 0.51 12.30 -22.34
CA VAL A 444 0.27 12.18 -23.78
C VAL A 444 -0.15 13.53 -24.33
N HIS A 445 0.53 13.95 -25.39
CA HIS A 445 0.18 15.10 -26.19
C HIS A 445 -0.48 14.56 -27.46
N VAL A 446 -1.65 15.10 -27.81
CA VAL A 446 -2.43 14.68 -28.97
C VAL A 446 -2.69 15.86 -29.89
N ARG A 447 -2.48 15.67 -31.19
CA ARG A 447 -2.89 16.61 -32.25
C ARG A 447 -3.60 15.87 -33.37
N ASP A 448 -4.43 16.59 -34.11
CA ASP A 448 -4.89 16.15 -35.42
C ASP A 448 -3.71 15.98 -36.38
N SER A 449 -3.74 14.97 -37.23
CA SER A 449 -2.72 14.68 -38.25
C SER A 449 -2.42 15.84 -39.21
N LYS A 450 -3.36 16.77 -39.41
CA LYS A 450 -3.18 17.98 -40.23
C LYS A 450 -2.87 19.22 -39.40
N SER A 451 -2.80 19.08 -38.07
CA SER A 451 -2.54 20.19 -37.17
C SER A 451 -1.14 20.75 -37.37
N LYS A 452 -1.04 22.09 -37.40
CA LYS A 452 0.23 22.82 -37.46
C LYS A 452 0.72 23.24 -36.08
N VAL A 453 -0.05 22.98 -35.02
CA VAL A 453 0.37 23.23 -33.64
C VAL A 453 1.02 21.97 -33.06
N ASP A 454 1.88 22.13 -32.05
CA ASP A 454 2.60 21.00 -31.46
C ASP A 454 1.60 19.99 -30.86
N TYR A 455 0.64 20.46 -30.05
CA TYR A 455 -0.47 19.63 -29.56
C TYR A 455 -1.78 20.43 -29.45
N GLU A 456 -2.90 19.72 -29.46
CA GLU A 456 -4.25 20.28 -29.32
C GLU A 456 -4.95 19.80 -28.04
N ALA A 457 -4.59 18.61 -27.56
CA ALA A 457 -5.05 18.07 -26.28
C ALA A 457 -3.89 17.42 -25.53
N VAL A 458 -3.93 17.50 -24.20
CA VAL A 458 -2.96 16.87 -23.30
C VAL A 458 -3.73 16.13 -22.21
N LYS A 459 -3.18 14.99 -21.80
CA LYS A 459 -3.60 14.28 -20.59
C LYS A 459 -2.37 13.73 -19.90
N PHE A 460 -2.35 13.78 -18.58
CA PHE A 460 -1.25 13.27 -17.78
C PHE A 460 -1.76 12.64 -16.49
N GLU A 461 -0.92 11.80 -15.89
CA GLU A 461 -1.08 11.28 -14.54
C GLU A 461 0.25 11.35 -13.78
N ASP A 462 0.18 11.84 -12.55
CA ASP A 462 1.28 11.79 -11.59
C ASP A 462 1.33 10.40 -10.97
N VAL A 463 2.46 9.73 -11.09
CA VAL A 463 2.70 8.41 -10.51
C VAL A 463 3.88 8.46 -9.55
N PHE A 464 3.70 7.87 -8.36
CA PHE A 464 4.80 7.70 -7.41
C PHE A 464 5.42 6.32 -7.64
N VAL A 465 6.61 6.30 -8.25
CA VAL A 465 7.39 5.09 -8.47
C VAL A 465 8.20 4.81 -7.22
N ASP A 466 7.87 3.74 -6.51
CA ASP A 466 8.65 3.26 -5.38
C ASP A 466 9.84 2.41 -5.86
N SER A 467 10.92 2.42 -5.08
CA SER A 467 12.01 1.44 -5.15
C SER A 467 11.57 -0.02 -5.05
N GLY A 468 10.33 -0.31 -4.62
CA GLY A 468 9.80 -1.67 -4.53
C GLY A 468 9.92 -2.32 -3.14
N ALA A 469 10.37 -1.58 -2.12
CA ALA A 469 10.51 -2.08 -0.77
C ALA A 469 9.20 -1.94 0.03
N HIS A 470 8.19 -2.79 -0.23
CA HIS A 470 7.28 -3.42 0.75
C HIS A 470 6.02 -4.04 0.09
N ILE A 471 6.00 -5.38 0.11
CA ILE A 471 4.87 -6.33 0.23
C ILE A 471 3.82 -6.35 -0.89
N GLN A 472 4.12 -7.11 -1.96
CA GLN A 472 3.20 -8.20 -2.33
C GLN A 472 3.70 -9.46 -1.60
N SER A 473 2.86 -10.08 -0.77
CA SER A 473 3.20 -11.36 -0.16
C SER A 473 3.14 -12.45 -1.23
N ARG A 474 4.28 -12.65 -1.91
CA ARG A 474 4.48 -13.84 -2.73
C ARG A 474 4.18 -15.06 -1.85
N LYS A 475 3.40 -16.01 -2.35
CA LYS A 475 3.08 -17.24 -1.62
C LYS A 475 3.96 -18.36 -2.16
N GLN A 476 4.66 -19.04 -1.26
CA GLN A 476 5.48 -20.20 -1.61
C GLN A 476 4.61 -21.27 -2.27
N SER A 477 5.07 -21.81 -3.41
CA SER A 477 4.37 -22.90 -4.10
C SER A 477 4.59 -24.24 -3.40
N GLN A 478 3.68 -25.19 -3.60
CA GLN A 478 3.81 -26.53 -3.00
C GLN A 478 5.11 -27.22 -3.42
N LEU A 479 5.54 -27.07 -4.67
CA LEU A 479 6.80 -27.64 -5.16
C LEU A 479 8.02 -27.07 -4.41
N GLN A 480 8.04 -25.76 -4.18
CA GLN A 480 9.14 -25.10 -3.46
C GLN A 480 9.12 -25.42 -1.96
N THR A 481 7.93 -25.58 -1.36
CA THR A 481 7.79 -26.12 0.00
C THR A 481 8.33 -27.54 0.10
N ASN A 482 7.98 -28.42 -0.86
CA ASN A 482 8.50 -29.79 -0.91
C ASN A 482 10.03 -29.81 -1.06
N LEU A 483 10.58 -28.94 -1.91
CA LEU A 483 12.02 -28.82 -2.13
C LEU A 483 12.77 -28.52 -0.84
N VAL A 484 12.35 -27.49 -0.11
CA VAL A 484 13.00 -27.11 1.15
C VAL A 484 12.81 -28.18 2.21
N ASN A 485 11.60 -28.71 2.36
CA ASN A 485 11.34 -29.77 3.33
C ASN A 485 12.22 -31.00 3.06
N TYR A 486 12.38 -31.38 1.79
CA TYR A 486 13.25 -32.49 1.40
C TYR A 486 14.72 -32.22 1.74
N LEU A 487 15.23 -31.03 1.40
CA LEU A 487 16.63 -30.66 1.62
C LEU A 487 16.97 -30.44 3.10
N LEU A 488 16.00 -30.01 3.92
CA LEU A 488 16.18 -29.80 5.36
C LEU A 488 15.92 -31.03 6.21
N ALA A 489 15.17 -32.02 5.70
CA ALA A 489 14.82 -33.21 6.47
C ALA A 489 16.03 -33.99 6.98
N SER A 490 17.11 -34.08 6.20
CA SER A 490 18.36 -34.72 6.67
C SER A 490 19.57 -34.36 5.82
N LYS A 491 20.77 -34.51 6.38
CA LYS A 491 22.03 -34.45 5.63
C LYS A 491 22.11 -35.56 4.58
N SER A 492 21.60 -36.76 4.89
CA SER A 492 21.55 -37.90 3.98
C SER A 492 20.79 -37.59 2.69
N ASN A 493 19.68 -36.84 2.76
CA ASN A 493 18.97 -36.39 1.56
C ASN A 493 19.85 -35.51 0.66
N ARG A 494 20.57 -34.55 1.26
CA ARG A 494 21.46 -33.65 0.52
C ARG A 494 22.66 -34.40 -0.08
N ASP A 495 23.25 -35.32 0.68
CA ASP A 495 24.36 -36.18 0.20
C ASP A 495 23.89 -37.11 -0.92
N SER A 496 22.66 -37.64 -0.83
CA SER A 496 22.07 -38.49 -1.87
C SER A 496 21.77 -37.71 -3.16
N VAL A 497 21.33 -36.45 -3.06
CA VAL A 497 21.21 -35.54 -4.21
C VAL A 497 22.58 -35.28 -4.83
N MET A 498 23.60 -35.00 -4.01
CA MET A 498 24.97 -34.77 -4.47
C MET A 498 25.53 -35.98 -5.21
N LYS A 499 25.39 -37.18 -4.63
CA LYS A 499 25.83 -38.44 -5.26
C LYS A 499 25.19 -38.59 -6.64
N ARG A 500 23.87 -38.39 -6.74
CA ARG A 500 23.16 -38.51 -8.02
C ARG A 500 23.55 -37.41 -9.01
N ALA A 501 23.84 -36.20 -8.53
CA ALA A 501 24.30 -35.11 -9.38
C ALA A 501 25.68 -35.41 -10.00
N ILE A 502 26.60 -36.00 -9.22
CA ILE A 502 27.92 -36.47 -9.69
C ILE A 502 27.77 -37.60 -10.70
N GLU A 503 26.89 -38.58 -10.42
CA GLU A 503 26.58 -39.66 -11.38
C GLU A 503 26.03 -39.13 -12.72
N LEU A 504 25.20 -38.09 -12.69
CA LEU A 504 24.68 -37.44 -13.90
C LEU A 504 25.71 -36.57 -14.63
N HIS A 505 26.84 -36.29 -13.97
CA HIS A 505 27.96 -35.53 -14.48
C HIS A 505 29.18 -36.43 -14.74
N ASP A 506 28.94 -37.71 -15.05
CA ASP A 506 29.97 -38.70 -15.40
C ASP A 506 31.11 -38.82 -14.37
N GLY A 507 30.79 -38.58 -13.08
CA GLY A 507 31.76 -38.61 -11.99
C GLY A 507 32.46 -37.28 -11.70
N ASP A 508 32.22 -36.23 -12.49
CA ASP A 508 32.85 -34.92 -12.29
C ASP A 508 32.15 -34.10 -11.17
N GLU A 509 32.93 -33.76 -10.15
CA GLU A 509 32.50 -32.96 -9.01
C GLU A 509 32.58 -31.44 -9.26
N SER A 510 33.18 -31.02 -10.38
CA SER A 510 33.31 -29.62 -10.76
C SER A 510 32.00 -29.06 -11.33
N ASN A 511 31.65 -27.82 -10.99
CA ASN A 511 30.53 -27.07 -11.57
C ASN A 511 29.15 -27.76 -11.57
N THR A 512 28.95 -28.78 -10.72
CA THR A 512 27.76 -29.65 -10.65
C THR A 512 26.51 -28.96 -10.08
N CYS A 513 26.51 -27.62 -9.92
CA CYS A 513 25.44 -26.86 -9.25
C CYS A 513 24.07 -27.08 -9.91
N VAL A 514 24.02 -27.12 -11.23
CA VAL A 514 22.76 -27.27 -11.98
C VAL A 514 22.25 -28.71 -11.92
N TYR A 515 23.14 -29.71 -12.00
CA TYR A 515 22.74 -31.10 -11.77
C TYR A 515 22.19 -31.31 -10.36
N PHE A 516 22.85 -30.72 -9.35
CA PHE A 516 22.40 -30.76 -7.96
C PHE A 516 21.02 -30.13 -7.80
N THR A 517 20.82 -28.89 -8.26
CA THR A 517 19.53 -28.20 -8.17
C THR A 517 18.44 -28.92 -8.97
N SER A 518 18.75 -29.41 -10.17
CA SER A 518 17.79 -30.14 -11.00
C SER A 518 17.37 -31.46 -10.37
N GLU A 519 18.30 -32.18 -9.74
CA GLU A 519 18.00 -33.41 -9.03
C GLU A 519 17.16 -33.16 -7.77
N ALA A 520 17.49 -32.12 -6.99
CA ALA A 520 16.68 -31.72 -5.85
C ALA A 520 15.23 -31.38 -6.26
N LEU A 521 15.05 -30.67 -7.38
CA LEU A 521 13.72 -30.38 -7.94
C LEU A 521 12.95 -31.64 -8.36
N ARG A 522 13.62 -32.61 -9.00
CA ARG A 522 12.99 -33.90 -9.35
C ARG A 522 12.48 -34.63 -8.12
N ARG A 523 13.30 -34.68 -7.05
CA ARG A 523 12.91 -35.29 -5.76
C ARG A 523 11.80 -34.51 -5.04
N ALA A 524 11.74 -33.20 -5.23
CA ALA A 524 10.67 -32.34 -4.71
C ALA A 524 9.32 -32.49 -5.44
N GLY A 525 9.31 -33.13 -6.62
CA GLY A 525 8.10 -33.44 -7.38
C GLY A 525 8.09 -32.94 -8.84
N LEU A 526 9.13 -32.23 -9.31
CA LEU A 526 9.24 -31.79 -10.71
C LEU A 526 9.81 -32.92 -11.59
N LYS A 527 9.09 -34.04 -11.66
CA LYS A 527 9.55 -35.29 -12.28
C LYS A 527 9.88 -35.18 -13.78
N ASN A 528 9.30 -34.21 -14.47
CA ASN A 528 9.48 -34.01 -15.91
C ASN A 528 10.71 -33.13 -16.27
N LEU A 529 11.47 -32.64 -15.29
CA LEU A 529 12.71 -31.91 -15.56
C LEU A 529 13.80 -32.88 -16.09
N PRO A 530 14.26 -32.73 -17.35
CA PRO A 530 15.17 -33.70 -17.96
C PRO A 530 16.50 -33.84 -17.22
N THR A 531 17.09 -35.03 -17.26
CA THR A 531 18.38 -35.34 -16.61
C THR A 531 19.56 -34.66 -17.27
N TYR A 532 19.46 -34.28 -18.55
CA TYR A 532 20.52 -33.57 -19.29
C TYR A 532 20.65 -32.09 -18.94
N VAL A 533 19.75 -31.52 -18.12
CA VAL A 533 19.81 -30.10 -17.75
C VAL A 533 21.02 -29.88 -16.84
N CYS A 534 22.09 -29.32 -17.41
CA CYS A 534 23.43 -29.30 -16.81
C CYS A 534 24.04 -27.91 -16.68
N ASN A 535 23.45 -26.88 -17.31
CA ASN A 535 23.91 -25.49 -17.16
C ASN A 535 22.78 -24.50 -16.84
N THR A 536 23.15 -23.34 -16.30
CA THR A 536 22.22 -22.32 -15.79
C THR A 536 21.28 -21.79 -16.87
N ARG A 537 21.74 -21.72 -18.13
CA ARG A 537 20.93 -21.34 -19.29
C ARG A 537 19.84 -22.38 -19.55
N GLN A 538 20.20 -23.65 -19.67
CA GLN A 538 19.22 -24.74 -19.86
C GLN A 538 18.21 -24.79 -18.72
N LEU A 539 18.67 -24.69 -17.47
CA LEU A 539 17.79 -24.74 -16.30
C LEU A 539 16.81 -23.56 -16.31
N SER A 540 17.32 -22.33 -16.46
CA SER A 540 16.46 -21.15 -16.50
C SER A 540 15.45 -21.20 -17.64
N THR A 541 15.86 -21.62 -18.85
CA THR A 541 14.95 -21.80 -19.99
C THR A 541 13.87 -22.85 -19.70
N LYS A 542 14.22 -24.01 -19.13
CA LYS A 542 13.25 -25.05 -18.79
C LYS A 542 12.27 -24.59 -17.71
N LEU A 543 12.76 -23.95 -16.65
CA LEU A 543 11.91 -23.41 -15.60
C LEU A 543 10.95 -22.36 -16.13
N THR A 544 11.40 -21.45 -17.00
CA THR A 544 10.52 -20.50 -17.69
C THR A 544 9.46 -21.22 -18.53
N SER A 545 9.83 -22.28 -19.28
CA SER A 545 8.85 -23.08 -20.03
C SER A 545 7.83 -23.79 -19.13
N TYR A 546 8.19 -24.06 -17.87
CA TYR A 546 7.30 -24.58 -16.84
C TYR A 546 6.55 -23.49 -16.08
N GLY A 547 6.57 -22.24 -16.56
CA GLY A 547 5.86 -21.11 -15.98
C GLY A 547 6.45 -20.63 -14.66
N TRP A 548 7.77 -20.73 -14.47
CA TRP A 548 8.46 -20.06 -13.37
C TRP A 548 8.70 -18.58 -13.70
N GLY A 549 8.46 -17.71 -12.73
CA GLY A 549 8.79 -16.30 -12.79
C GLY A 549 10.24 -16.02 -12.41
N LYS A 550 10.71 -14.81 -12.73
CA LYS A 550 12.07 -14.32 -12.47
C LYS A 550 11.99 -12.98 -11.73
N CYS A 551 12.77 -12.80 -10.67
CA CYS A 551 12.76 -11.57 -9.88
C CYS A 551 14.18 -11.22 -9.40
N ALA A 552 14.57 -9.95 -9.51
CA ALA A 552 15.88 -9.46 -9.07
C ALA A 552 15.88 -8.90 -7.63
N ASP A 553 14.70 -8.70 -7.04
CA ASP A 553 14.58 -8.14 -5.70
C ASP A 553 14.73 -9.25 -4.65
N TYR A 554 15.97 -9.52 -4.24
CA TYR A 554 16.30 -10.57 -3.28
C TYR A 554 15.52 -10.44 -1.96
N THR A 555 15.03 -9.26 -1.57
CA THR A 555 14.24 -9.11 -0.33
C THR A 555 12.91 -9.89 -0.36
N LYS A 556 12.48 -10.32 -1.55
CA LYS A 556 11.28 -11.14 -1.80
C LYS A 556 11.55 -12.64 -1.79
N LEU A 557 12.77 -13.09 -1.51
CA LEU A 557 13.12 -14.51 -1.42
C LEU A 557 12.25 -15.22 -0.38
N LEU A 558 11.75 -16.39 -0.75
CA LEU A 558 11.04 -17.33 0.11
C LEU A 558 11.76 -18.67 0.01
N PRO A 559 11.63 -19.52 1.03
CA PRO A 559 12.27 -20.83 1.00
C PRO A 559 11.96 -21.57 -0.31
N GLY A 560 12.96 -22.16 -0.94
CA GLY A 560 12.83 -22.98 -2.15
C GLY A 560 12.88 -22.19 -3.46
N ASP A 561 13.13 -20.88 -3.42
CA ASP A 561 13.53 -20.15 -4.61
C ASP A 561 14.92 -20.55 -5.09
N LEU A 562 15.12 -20.45 -6.39
CA LEU A 562 16.39 -20.77 -7.03
C LEU A 562 17.10 -19.47 -7.38
N CYS A 563 18.15 -19.18 -6.64
CA CYS A 563 18.98 -18.00 -6.82
C CYS A 563 20.07 -18.26 -7.86
N PHE A 564 20.26 -17.31 -8.75
CA PHE A 564 21.26 -17.31 -9.80
C PHE A 564 22.25 -16.16 -9.57
N SER A 565 23.54 -16.45 -9.65
CA SER A 565 24.62 -15.45 -9.45
C SER A 565 25.43 -15.20 -10.71
N ILE A 566 26.15 -14.08 -10.77
CA ILE A 566 26.97 -13.65 -11.90
C ILE A 566 28.37 -13.19 -11.44
N ASN A 567 29.40 -13.58 -12.19
CA ASN A 567 30.79 -13.19 -11.95
C ASN A 567 31.16 -11.88 -12.69
N GLY A 568 30.52 -10.76 -12.31
CA GLY A 568 30.95 -9.40 -12.69
C GLY A 568 30.83 -8.95 -14.16
N GLY A 569 30.64 -9.85 -15.13
CA GLY A 569 30.44 -9.53 -16.56
C GLY A 569 28.97 -9.46 -17.01
N SER A 570 28.71 -9.12 -18.28
CA SER A 570 27.36 -9.09 -18.90
C SER A 570 26.86 -10.47 -19.39
N GLY A 571 27.29 -11.55 -18.74
CA GLY A 571 27.06 -12.93 -19.16
C GLY A 571 25.86 -13.64 -18.52
N TYR A 572 25.68 -14.91 -18.88
CA TYR A 572 24.73 -15.82 -18.22
C TYR A 572 25.14 -16.10 -16.77
N PRO A 573 24.20 -16.49 -15.90
CA PRO A 573 24.54 -16.81 -14.51
C PRO A 573 25.58 -17.93 -14.42
N THR A 574 26.52 -17.78 -13.50
CA THR A 574 27.64 -18.69 -13.28
C THR A 574 27.32 -19.81 -12.30
N HIS A 575 26.37 -19.59 -11.39
CA HIS A 575 26.02 -20.55 -10.36
C HIS A 575 24.54 -20.46 -9.98
N VAL A 576 24.00 -21.56 -9.44
CA VAL A 576 22.62 -21.65 -8.94
C VAL A 576 22.59 -22.34 -7.58
N TYR A 577 21.73 -21.84 -6.69
CA TYR A 577 21.56 -22.38 -5.34
C TYR A 577 20.12 -22.23 -4.86
N THR A 578 19.70 -23.08 -3.92
CA THR A 578 18.36 -23.02 -3.32
C THR A 578 18.40 -22.15 -2.07
N PHE A 579 17.57 -21.11 -2.02
CA PHE A 579 17.39 -20.29 -0.81
C PHE A 579 16.59 -21.05 0.26
N VAL A 580 17.04 -21.02 1.51
CA VAL A 580 16.32 -21.64 2.63
C VAL A 580 15.71 -20.58 3.55
N SER A 581 16.53 -19.70 4.11
CA SER A 581 16.09 -18.68 5.05
C SER A 581 17.12 -17.58 5.18
N TRP A 582 16.70 -16.41 5.63
CA TRP A 582 17.64 -15.40 6.10
C TRP A 582 18.27 -15.87 7.41
N VAL A 583 19.57 -15.62 7.59
CA VAL A 583 20.25 -15.90 8.86
C VAL A 583 19.65 -15.05 9.98
N LYS A 584 19.28 -13.82 9.66
CA LYS A 584 18.56 -12.89 10.52
C LYS A 584 17.45 -12.22 9.73
N GLU A 585 16.22 -12.36 10.19
CA GLU A 585 15.05 -11.78 9.54
C GLU A 585 15.18 -10.25 9.40
N GLY A 586 14.91 -9.72 8.21
CA GLY A 586 15.08 -8.29 7.89
C GLY A 586 16.52 -7.85 7.62
N ASP A 587 17.51 -8.72 7.83
CA ASP A 587 18.92 -8.50 7.52
C ASP A 587 19.30 -9.32 6.27
N TYR A 588 19.02 -8.73 5.10
CA TYR A 588 19.13 -9.37 3.79
C TYR A 588 20.57 -9.60 3.30
N VAL A 589 21.55 -9.61 4.20
CA VAL A 589 22.96 -9.76 3.86
C VAL A 589 23.35 -11.23 3.75
N TRP A 590 22.91 -12.06 4.71
CA TRP A 590 23.30 -13.46 4.85
C TRP A 590 22.10 -14.39 4.81
N ALA A 591 22.19 -15.43 3.98
CA ALA A 591 21.17 -16.47 3.86
C ALA A 591 21.74 -17.85 4.15
N ASN A 592 20.93 -18.72 4.75
CA ASN A 592 21.12 -20.15 4.69
C ASN A 592 20.68 -20.63 3.30
N ILE A 593 21.56 -21.36 2.61
CA ILE A 593 21.32 -21.87 1.26
C ILE A 593 21.73 -23.34 1.16
N VAL A 594 21.25 -24.02 0.13
CA VAL A 594 21.69 -25.38 -0.21
C VAL A 594 22.17 -25.42 -1.65
N ASP A 595 23.42 -25.86 -1.86
CA ASP A 595 23.99 -26.12 -3.18
C ASP A 595 25.09 -27.21 -3.14
N ASN A 596 25.85 -27.35 -4.23
CA ASN A 596 26.90 -28.37 -4.39
C ASN A 596 28.27 -27.98 -3.79
N GLN A 597 28.47 -26.77 -3.27
CA GLN A 597 29.78 -26.23 -2.87
C GLN A 597 30.28 -26.76 -1.51
N ARG A 598 29.83 -27.94 -1.08
CA ARG A 598 30.08 -28.52 0.26
C ARG A 598 31.56 -28.63 0.64
N SER A 599 32.46 -28.82 -0.33
CA SER A 599 33.91 -28.93 -0.08
C SER A 599 34.49 -27.67 0.54
N ARG A 600 33.87 -26.51 0.29
CA ARG A 600 34.24 -25.21 0.89
C ARG A 600 33.64 -25.00 2.28
N PHE A 601 32.76 -25.88 2.74
CA PHE A 601 31.97 -25.74 3.96
C PHE A 601 31.95 -27.03 4.77
N ASN A 602 33.12 -27.61 5.04
CA ASN A 602 33.30 -28.79 5.89
C ASN A 602 32.45 -30.01 5.46
N GLY A 603 32.19 -30.16 4.16
CA GLY A 603 31.38 -31.25 3.63
C GLY A 603 29.87 -31.05 3.78
N GLU A 604 29.39 -29.84 4.12
CA GLU A 604 27.97 -29.53 4.24
C GLU A 604 27.40 -28.79 3.02
N PRO A 605 26.44 -29.41 2.29
CA PRO A 605 25.68 -28.71 1.25
C PRO A 605 24.81 -27.56 1.78
N LEU A 606 24.39 -27.62 3.06
CA LEU A 606 23.66 -26.54 3.73
C LEU A 606 24.66 -25.62 4.44
N HIS A 607 24.78 -24.38 3.99
CA HIS A 607 25.71 -23.41 4.57
C HIS A 607 25.24 -21.97 4.38
N LYS A 608 26.01 -21.01 4.89
CA LYS A 608 25.70 -19.58 4.84
C LYS A 608 26.39 -18.93 3.63
N ARG A 609 25.66 -18.06 2.92
CA ARG A 609 26.16 -17.29 1.79
C ARG A 609 25.68 -15.84 1.87
N THR A 610 26.50 -14.89 1.43
CA THR A 610 26.07 -13.50 1.27
C THR A 610 25.29 -13.31 -0.03
N ILE A 611 24.19 -12.55 0.02
CA ILE A 611 23.35 -12.27 -1.15
C ILE A 611 23.75 -10.95 -1.82
N ILE A 612 24.07 -9.91 -1.05
CA ILE A 612 24.22 -8.55 -1.59
C ILE A 612 25.62 -8.19 -2.11
N ARG A 613 26.64 -8.96 -1.73
CA ARG A 613 28.06 -8.65 -2.04
C ARG A 613 28.72 -9.84 -2.71
N SER A 614 29.54 -9.58 -3.73
CA SER A 614 30.52 -10.56 -4.18
C SER A 614 31.62 -10.69 -3.13
N THR A 615 32.16 -11.89 -3.00
CA THR A 615 33.35 -12.20 -2.19
C THR A 615 34.26 -13.11 -3.00
N GLU A 616 35.48 -13.36 -2.53
CA GLU A 616 36.37 -14.35 -3.16
C GLU A 616 35.73 -15.75 -3.26
N LEU A 617 34.77 -16.05 -2.39
CA LEU A 617 34.09 -17.35 -2.34
C LEU A 617 32.78 -17.39 -3.15
N PHE A 618 32.15 -16.24 -3.39
CA PHE A 618 30.77 -16.15 -3.88
C PHE A 618 30.60 -15.08 -4.95
N ASP A 619 30.06 -15.51 -6.10
CA ASP A 619 29.54 -14.61 -7.12
C ASP A 619 28.32 -13.84 -6.61
N LYS A 620 28.17 -12.61 -7.14
CA LYS A 620 27.08 -11.71 -6.76
C LYS A 620 25.73 -12.28 -7.20
N PHE A 621 24.74 -12.27 -6.31
CA PHE A 621 23.36 -12.56 -6.67
C PHE A 621 22.88 -11.66 -7.81
N GLN A 622 22.20 -12.24 -8.80
CA GLN A 622 21.65 -11.50 -9.93
C GLN A 622 20.12 -11.50 -9.90
N TYR A 623 19.52 -12.67 -9.79
CA TYR A 623 18.07 -12.85 -9.70
C TYR A 623 17.73 -14.20 -9.07
N PHE A 624 16.48 -14.39 -8.68
CA PHE A 624 15.93 -15.69 -8.36
C PHE A 624 14.80 -16.06 -9.31
N MET A 625 14.57 -17.35 -9.46
CA MET A 625 13.38 -17.89 -10.11
C MET A 625 12.48 -18.56 -9.09
N TYR A 626 11.18 -18.43 -9.31
CA TYR A 626 10.15 -18.98 -8.44
C TYR A 626 8.99 -19.55 -9.23
N LYS A 627 8.25 -20.48 -8.63
CA LYS A 627 7.02 -21.00 -9.24
C LYS A 627 5.84 -20.18 -8.68
N PRO A 628 5.13 -19.38 -9.50
CA PRO A 628 3.92 -18.70 -9.07
C PRO A 628 2.88 -19.71 -8.59
N ARG A 629 2.05 -19.29 -7.63
CA ARG A 629 1.02 -20.11 -7.01
C ARG A 629 -0.34 -19.86 -7.66
#